data_AF-A0A4U8SQA1-F1
#
_entry.id   AF-A0A4U8SQA1-F1
#
_cell.length_a   1.000
_cell.length_b   1.000
_cell.length_c   1.000
_cell.angle_alpha   90.00
_cell.angle_beta   90.00
_cell.angle_gamma   90.00
#
_symmetry.space_group_name_H-M   'P 1'
#
loop_
_entity.id
_entity.type
_entity.pdbx_description
1 polymer ?
#
loop_
_entity_poly.entity_id
_entity_poly.type
_entity_poly.pdbx_seq_one_letter_code
_entity_poly.pdbx_strand_id
1 'polypeptide(L)'
;MKGKILGAGAISGADGNRYDFDIADIENLNGKTQEQLVGAEVDFEVVEDSKSAKSIFVTSTNLSVNLDVNDIKERFSANDAQGVRFKFLMAIVLYAVGALFAFIPFLGFIVTPICSIAAIVIFVLAALRLNSLAESRTLFKNFLYSIVIGIVASVVAGALGGASLISMLVRGSADDMGVLFFVAVAILVVGFIASFVFHAFYMREMAFVMQQKFILYSFWCNLVGVVLAVLFIGYILIFVAFVLFVIGVYQFREVRKRTENDVMPWF
;
A
#
# COMPACT_ATOMS: atom_id res chain seq x y z
N MET A 1 17.57 34.41 -7.51
CA MET A 1 18.35 34.22 -6.26
C MET A 1 17.65 33.13 -5.46
N LYS A 2 18.39 32.17 -4.92
CA LYS A 2 17.78 31.10 -4.12
C LYS A 2 17.65 31.47 -2.65
N GLY A 3 16.61 30.98 -2.00
CA GLY A 3 16.40 31.17 -0.58
C GLY A 3 15.34 30.24 -0.01
N LYS A 4 15.00 30.47 1.26
CA LYS A 4 14.05 29.67 2.02
C LYS A 4 13.05 30.57 2.74
N ILE A 5 11.76 30.31 2.58
CA ILE A 5 10.71 31.05 3.29
C ILE A 5 10.82 30.75 4.79
N LEU A 6 10.89 31.79 5.62
CA LEU A 6 11.01 31.67 7.09
C LEU A 6 9.64 31.73 7.79
N GLY A 7 8.61 32.25 7.12
CA GLY A 7 7.33 32.62 7.72
C GLY A 7 7.25 34.11 8.02
N ALA A 8 6.03 34.62 8.23
CA ALA A 8 5.73 36.04 8.46
C ALA A 8 6.17 37.02 7.34
N GLY A 9 6.28 36.53 6.10
CA GLY A 9 6.57 37.37 4.93
C GLY A 9 8.07 37.60 4.72
N ALA A 10 8.92 36.75 5.30
CA ALA A 10 10.37 36.81 5.12
C ALA A 10 10.93 35.58 4.39
N ILE A 11 11.91 35.82 3.51
CA ILE A 11 12.77 34.82 2.86
C ILE A 11 14.19 34.99 3.38
N SER A 12 14.83 33.89 3.77
CA SER A 12 16.28 33.84 3.99
C SER A 12 16.96 33.58 2.64
N GLY A 13 17.69 34.56 2.12
CA GLY A 13 18.53 34.37 0.95
C GLY A 13 19.71 33.44 1.23
N ALA A 14 20.22 32.80 0.18
CA ALA A 14 21.44 31.98 0.25
C ALA A 14 22.70 32.79 0.60
N ASP A 15 22.63 34.12 0.46
CA ASP A 15 23.65 35.08 0.85
C ASP A 15 23.63 35.42 2.36
N GLY A 16 22.69 34.84 3.11
CA GLY A 16 22.52 35.06 4.55
C GLY A 16 21.68 36.29 4.91
N ASN A 17 21.20 37.04 3.91
CA ASN A 17 20.33 38.20 4.14
C ASN A 17 18.85 37.79 4.25
N ARG A 18 18.05 38.65 4.86
CA ARG A 18 16.59 38.52 4.90
C ARG A 18 15.95 39.48 3.90
N TYR A 19 14.95 38.95 3.20
CA TYR A 19 14.16 39.67 2.22
C TYR A 19 12.68 39.59 2.57
N ASP A 20 11.99 40.72 2.50
CA ASP A 20 10.54 40.78 2.71
C ASP A 20 9.80 40.42 1.42
N PHE A 21 8.67 39.74 1.54
CA PHE A 21 7.83 39.37 0.39
C PHE A 21 6.35 39.39 0.73
N ASP A 22 5.53 39.70 -0.27
CA ASP A 22 4.08 39.49 -0.21
C ASP A 22 3.72 38.14 -0.87
N ILE A 23 2.68 37.47 -0.38
CA ILE A 23 2.12 36.29 -1.02
C ILE A 23 1.75 36.55 -2.48
N ALA A 24 1.31 37.77 -2.80
CA ALA A 24 0.95 38.17 -4.15
C ALA A 24 2.14 38.10 -5.13
N ASP A 25 3.38 38.15 -4.64
CA ASP A 25 4.60 38.08 -5.45
C ASP A 25 5.01 36.63 -5.80
N ILE A 26 4.25 35.61 -5.35
CA ILE A 26 4.50 34.20 -5.64
C ILE A 26 3.73 33.77 -6.90
N GLU A 27 4.47 33.49 -7.98
CA GLU A 27 3.88 33.19 -9.29
C GLU A 27 3.21 31.82 -9.35
N ASN A 28 3.72 30.84 -8.61
CA ASN A 28 3.20 29.46 -8.56
C ASN A 28 2.52 29.11 -7.23
N LEU A 29 1.79 30.07 -6.65
CA LEU A 29 1.15 29.95 -5.34
C LEU A 29 0.22 28.72 -5.24
N ASN A 30 -0.47 28.36 -6.33
CA ASN A 30 -1.37 27.19 -6.42
C ASN A 30 -2.36 27.09 -5.24
N GLY A 31 -2.87 28.24 -4.75
CA GLY A 31 -3.81 28.31 -3.63
C GLY A 31 -3.22 28.07 -2.24
N LYS A 32 -1.89 28.01 -2.10
CA LYS A 32 -1.24 27.77 -0.81
C LYS A 32 -1.28 28.99 0.11
N THR A 33 -1.48 28.78 1.41
CA THR A 33 -1.41 29.84 2.43
C THR A 33 0.04 30.12 2.85
N GLN A 34 0.26 31.24 3.54
CA GLN A 34 1.60 31.62 4.03
C GLN A 34 2.18 30.58 4.97
N GLU A 35 1.35 29.97 5.83
CA GLU A 35 1.81 28.94 6.76
C GLU A 35 2.25 27.67 6.02
N GLN A 36 1.63 27.35 4.89
CA GLN A 36 1.94 26.18 4.08
C GLN A 36 3.28 26.29 3.34
N LEU A 37 3.79 27.51 3.19
CA LEU A 37 5.02 27.82 2.47
C LEU A 37 6.23 27.94 3.39
N VAL A 38 6.04 27.88 4.71
CA VAL A 38 7.15 27.98 5.68
C VAL A 38 8.16 26.86 5.44
N GLY A 39 9.41 27.27 5.21
CA GLY A 39 10.53 26.40 4.91
C GLY A 39 10.63 25.95 3.45
N ALA A 40 9.74 26.37 2.56
CA ALA A 40 9.88 26.08 1.13
C ALA A 40 11.13 26.76 0.56
N GLU A 41 11.84 26.06 -0.32
CA GLU A 41 12.91 26.64 -1.12
C GLU A 41 12.31 27.38 -2.30
N VAL A 42 12.82 28.58 -2.54
CA VAL A 42 12.33 29.50 -3.55
C VAL A 42 13.48 30.00 -4.42
N ASP A 43 13.17 30.31 -5.67
CA ASP A 43 13.98 31.20 -6.51
C ASP A 43 13.21 32.51 -6.67
N PHE A 44 13.87 33.65 -6.52
CA PHE A 44 13.24 34.96 -6.51
C PHE A 44 14.18 36.06 -7.01
N GLU A 45 13.62 37.15 -7.51
CA GLU A 45 14.37 38.35 -7.87
C GLU A 45 14.43 39.32 -6.68
N VAL A 46 15.59 39.96 -6.49
CA VAL A 46 15.79 40.94 -5.42
C VAL A 46 15.58 42.34 -5.98
N VAL A 47 14.74 43.13 -5.33
CA VAL A 47 14.65 44.56 -5.56
C VAL A 47 15.66 45.25 -4.64
N GLU A 48 16.75 45.77 -5.22
CA GLU A 48 17.91 46.26 -4.46
C GLU A 48 17.57 47.43 -3.52
N ASP A 49 16.64 48.31 -3.91
CA ASP A 49 16.29 49.52 -3.15
C ASP A 49 15.52 49.24 -1.84
N SER A 50 14.78 48.12 -1.77
CA SER A 50 13.85 47.83 -0.68
C SER A 50 14.14 46.54 0.09
N LYS A 51 15.15 45.76 -0.32
CA LYS A 51 15.40 44.40 0.18
C LYS A 51 14.13 43.53 0.14
N SER A 52 13.29 43.71 -0.88
CA SER A 52 12.10 42.90 -1.10
C SER A 52 12.33 41.86 -2.20
N ALA A 53 11.69 40.71 -2.08
CA ALA A 53 11.67 39.66 -3.11
C ALA A 53 10.45 39.82 -4.03
N LYS A 54 10.66 39.65 -5.34
CA LYS A 54 9.59 39.61 -6.37
C LYS A 54 9.78 38.41 -7.30
N SER A 55 8.73 38.09 -8.07
CA SER A 55 8.72 36.97 -9.03
C SER A 55 9.20 35.67 -8.39
N ILE A 56 8.55 35.32 -7.27
CA ILE A 56 8.97 34.20 -6.41
C ILE A 56 8.40 32.91 -6.98
N PHE A 57 9.28 31.96 -7.25
CA PHE A 57 8.95 30.60 -7.62
C PHE A 57 9.30 29.61 -6.52
N VAL A 58 8.31 28.88 -6.03
CA VAL A 58 8.52 27.76 -5.11
C VAL A 58 9.15 26.59 -5.89
N THR A 59 10.38 26.22 -5.53
CA THR A 59 11.18 25.18 -6.20
C THR A 59 11.18 23.86 -5.45
N SER A 60 11.07 23.89 -4.12
CA SER A 60 10.78 22.71 -3.31
C SER A 60 9.96 23.12 -2.09
N THR A 61 8.93 22.35 -1.75
CA THR A 61 8.25 22.51 -0.46
C THR A 61 8.83 21.49 0.51
N ASN A 62 9.22 21.91 1.72
CA ASN A 62 9.32 20.96 2.82
C ASN A 62 8.00 20.20 2.90
N LEU A 63 8.07 18.93 3.27
CA LEU A 63 6.96 17.99 3.38
C LEU A 63 6.00 18.42 4.51
N SER A 64 5.32 19.56 4.36
CA SER A 64 4.14 19.89 5.15
C SER A 64 3.02 18.99 4.61
N VAL A 65 2.74 17.92 5.35
CA VAL A 65 1.55 17.10 5.09
C VAL A 65 0.36 17.91 5.55
N ASN A 66 -0.12 18.83 4.71
CA ASN A 66 -1.41 19.44 4.94
C ASN A 66 -2.48 18.39 4.61
N LEU A 67 -3.06 17.80 5.65
CA LEU A 67 -4.14 16.83 5.52
C LEU A 67 -5.46 17.60 5.39
N ASP A 68 -5.68 18.26 4.25
CA ASP A 68 -7.02 18.71 3.93
C ASP A 68 -7.88 17.47 3.64
N VAL A 69 -8.97 17.33 4.38
CA VAL A 69 -9.96 16.26 4.21
C VAL A 69 -10.55 16.29 2.80
N ASN A 70 -10.65 17.47 2.18
CA ASN A 70 -11.12 17.63 0.81
C ASN A 70 -10.11 17.09 -0.21
N ASP A 71 -8.82 17.38 -0.04
CA ASP A 71 -7.74 16.82 -0.88
C ASP A 71 -7.67 15.30 -0.78
N ILE A 72 -7.84 14.75 0.43
CA ILE A 72 -7.90 13.30 0.65
C ILE A 72 -9.11 12.70 -0.05
N LYS A 73 -10.28 13.33 0.06
CA LYS A 73 -11.50 12.90 -0.62
C LYS A 73 -11.36 12.94 -2.14
N GLU A 74 -10.75 13.99 -2.68
CA GLU A 74 -10.50 14.14 -4.11
C GLU A 74 -9.57 13.04 -4.63
N ARG A 75 -8.41 12.85 -3.98
CA ARG A 75 -7.44 11.80 -4.34
C ARG A 75 -8.01 10.40 -4.16
N PHE A 76 -8.85 10.20 -3.15
CA PHE A 76 -9.54 8.92 -2.95
C PHE A 76 -10.61 8.67 -4.00
N SER A 77 -11.31 9.70 -4.46
CA SER A 77 -12.37 9.60 -5.47
C SER A 77 -11.83 9.57 -6.90
N ALA A 78 -10.57 9.97 -7.10
CA ALA A 78 -9.90 9.93 -8.38
C ALA A 78 -9.92 8.51 -8.98
N ASN A 79 -10.31 8.45 -10.26
CA ASN A 79 -10.48 7.21 -11.03
C ASN A 79 -9.28 6.93 -11.95
N ASP A 80 -8.16 7.63 -11.76
CA ASP A 80 -6.94 7.49 -12.54
C ASP A 80 -5.88 6.64 -11.80
N ALA A 81 -4.70 6.50 -12.41
CA ALA A 81 -3.58 5.75 -11.83
C ALA A 81 -3.14 6.32 -10.47
N GLN A 82 -3.17 7.63 -10.30
CA GLN A 82 -2.83 8.30 -9.03
C GLN A 82 -3.84 7.96 -7.93
N GLY A 83 -5.13 7.94 -8.25
CA GLY A 83 -6.19 7.52 -7.33
C GLY A 83 -6.09 6.05 -6.94
N VAL A 84 -5.65 5.17 -7.84
CA VAL A 84 -5.36 3.75 -7.51
C VAL A 84 -4.16 3.64 -6.59
N ARG A 85 -3.09 4.39 -6.87
CA ARG A 85 -1.88 4.42 -6.04
C ARG A 85 -2.21 4.88 -4.62
N PHE A 86 -2.97 5.97 -4.51
CA PHE A 86 -3.38 6.50 -3.23
C PHE A 86 -4.18 5.47 -2.41
N LYS A 87 -5.13 4.75 -3.03
CA LYS A 87 -5.88 3.69 -2.37
C LYS A 87 -4.98 2.55 -1.87
N PHE A 88 -4.05 2.05 -2.70
CA PHE A 88 -3.12 1.02 -2.26
C PHE A 88 -2.24 1.49 -1.09
N LEU A 89 -1.66 2.69 -1.18
CA LEU A 89 -0.84 3.25 -0.10
C LEU A 89 -1.66 3.44 1.19
N MET A 90 -2.89 3.93 1.09
CA MET A 90 -3.77 4.09 2.25
C MET A 90 -4.12 2.74 2.89
N ALA A 91 -4.39 1.70 2.10
CA ALA A 91 -4.60 0.35 2.62
C ALA A 91 -3.35 -0.18 3.35
N ILE A 92 -2.16 0.01 2.78
CA ILE A 92 -0.89 -0.43 3.40
C ILE A 92 -0.65 0.32 4.72
N VAL A 93 -0.82 1.64 4.74
CA VAL A 93 -0.65 2.46 5.95
C VAL A 93 -1.64 2.01 7.02
N LEU A 94 -2.91 1.80 6.67
CA LEU A 94 -3.93 1.40 7.62
C LEU A 94 -3.67 0.00 8.20
N TYR A 95 -3.18 -0.93 7.38
CA TYR A 95 -2.73 -2.24 7.83
C TYR A 95 -1.54 -2.14 8.80
N ALA A 96 -0.51 -1.35 8.45
CA ALA A 96 0.67 -1.16 9.28
C ALA A 96 0.33 -0.50 10.63
N VAL A 97 -0.51 0.54 10.61
CA VAL A 97 -1.01 1.20 11.82
C VAL A 97 -1.78 0.20 12.69
N GLY A 98 -2.71 -0.57 12.10
CA GLY A 98 -3.44 -1.61 12.82
C GLY A 98 -2.52 -2.66 13.47
N ALA A 99 -1.43 -3.03 12.80
CA ALA A 99 -0.42 -3.96 13.33
C ALA A 99 0.40 -3.37 14.49
N LEU A 100 0.70 -2.06 14.48
CA LEU A 100 1.39 -1.40 15.60
C LEU A 100 0.54 -1.40 16.88
N PHE A 101 -0.78 -1.25 16.75
CA PHE A 101 -1.70 -1.31 17.89
C PHE A 101 -1.89 -2.72 18.45
N ALA A 102 -1.48 -3.77 17.73
CA ALA A 102 -1.66 -5.15 18.17
C ALA A 102 -0.92 -5.49 19.48
N PHE A 103 0.16 -4.74 19.80
CA PHE A 103 0.94 -4.95 21.02
C PHE A 103 0.35 -4.28 22.27
N ILE A 104 -0.72 -3.50 22.12
CA ILE A 104 -1.38 -2.80 23.23
C ILE A 104 -2.55 -3.65 23.73
N PRO A 105 -2.53 -4.13 24.99
CA PRO A 105 -3.64 -4.87 25.58
C PRO A 105 -4.96 -4.09 25.49
N PHE A 106 -6.07 -4.78 25.25
CA PHE A 106 -7.43 -4.25 25.03
C PHE A 106 -7.61 -3.36 23.80
N LEU A 107 -6.73 -2.37 23.59
CA LEU A 107 -6.80 -1.45 22.45
C LEU A 107 -6.53 -2.17 21.12
N GLY A 108 -5.55 -3.09 21.09
CA GLY A 108 -5.26 -3.91 19.91
C GLY A 108 -6.44 -4.81 19.51
N PHE A 109 -7.19 -5.34 20.47
CA PHE A 109 -8.35 -6.19 20.18
C PHE A 109 -9.48 -5.44 19.46
N ILE A 110 -9.57 -4.11 19.63
CA ILE A 110 -10.60 -3.27 18.99
C ILE A 110 -10.05 -2.60 17.74
N VAL A 111 -8.89 -1.95 17.83
CA VAL A 111 -8.33 -1.13 16.76
C VAL A 111 -7.81 -1.99 15.61
N THR A 112 -7.08 -3.07 15.90
CA THR A 112 -6.49 -3.93 14.87
C THR A 112 -7.54 -4.53 13.92
N PRO A 113 -8.67 -5.12 14.37
CA PRO A 113 -9.67 -5.64 13.44
C PRO A 113 -10.36 -4.53 12.64
N ILE A 114 -10.67 -3.38 13.24
CA ILE A 114 -11.27 -2.24 12.52
C ILE A 114 -10.35 -1.77 11.40
N CYS A 115 -9.09 -1.51 11.72
CA CYS A 115 -8.08 -1.10 10.74
C CYS A 115 -7.87 -2.16 9.66
N SER A 116 -7.83 -3.45 10.03
CA SER A 116 -7.64 -4.55 9.09
C SER A 116 -8.80 -4.67 8.10
N ILE A 117 -10.05 -4.57 8.58
CA ILE A 117 -11.24 -4.62 7.73
C ILE A 117 -11.22 -3.42 6.76
N ALA A 118 -10.97 -2.22 7.27
CA ALA A 118 -10.90 -1.04 6.43
C ALA A 118 -9.77 -1.12 5.39
N ALA A 119 -8.59 -1.64 5.77
CA ALA A 119 -7.46 -1.86 4.87
C ALA A 119 -7.82 -2.84 3.75
N ILE A 120 -8.48 -3.96 4.09
CA ILE A 120 -8.95 -4.95 3.11
C ILE A 120 -9.95 -4.30 2.14
N VAL A 121 -10.96 -3.57 2.64
CA VAL A 121 -11.96 -2.91 1.79
C VAL A 121 -11.30 -1.94 0.81
N ILE A 122 -10.39 -1.09 1.29
CA ILE A 122 -9.67 -0.13 0.44
C ILE A 122 -8.78 -0.86 -0.58
N PHE A 123 -8.12 -1.95 -0.19
CA PHE A 123 -7.30 -2.76 -1.10
C PHE A 123 -8.14 -3.40 -2.21
N VAL A 124 -9.33 -3.92 -1.88
CA VAL A 124 -10.28 -4.47 -2.85
C VAL A 124 -10.73 -3.38 -3.83
N LEU A 125 -11.05 -2.18 -3.34
CA LEU A 125 -11.41 -1.05 -4.19
C LEU A 125 -10.24 -0.65 -5.11
N ALA A 126 -9.01 -0.66 -4.59
CA ALA A 126 -7.82 -0.38 -5.40
C ALA A 126 -7.63 -1.43 -6.51
N ALA A 127 -7.79 -2.72 -6.20
CA ALA A 127 -7.69 -3.81 -7.16
C ALA A 127 -8.80 -3.77 -8.22
N LEU A 128 -10.04 -3.45 -7.84
CA LEU A 128 -11.16 -3.24 -8.78
C LEU A 128 -10.88 -2.10 -9.76
N ARG A 129 -10.39 -0.97 -9.26
CA ARG A 129 -10.07 0.20 -10.08
C ARG A 129 -8.86 -0.05 -10.98
N LEU A 130 -7.85 -0.73 -10.47
CA LEU A 130 -6.72 -1.20 -11.28
C LEU A 130 -7.20 -2.10 -12.43
N ASN A 131 -8.09 -3.06 -12.15
CA ASN A 131 -8.64 -3.94 -13.16
C ASN A 131 -9.42 -3.17 -14.24
N SER A 132 -10.21 -2.17 -13.82
CA SER A 132 -10.94 -1.28 -14.72
C SER A 132 -10.02 -0.46 -15.61
N LEU A 133 -8.95 0.12 -15.06
CA LEU A 133 -7.99 0.93 -15.81
C LEU A 133 -7.13 0.09 -16.76
N ALA A 134 -6.78 -1.11 -16.32
CA ALA A 134 -6.02 -2.06 -17.12
C ALA A 134 -6.87 -2.74 -18.21
N GLU A 135 -8.20 -2.58 -18.17
CA GLU A 135 -9.17 -3.31 -19.00
C GLU A 135 -8.94 -4.84 -18.95
N SER A 136 -8.43 -5.33 -17.82
CA SER A 136 -8.15 -6.75 -17.68
C SER A 136 -9.40 -7.55 -17.34
N ARG A 137 -9.55 -8.71 -17.98
CA ARG A 137 -10.58 -9.70 -17.65
C ARG A 137 -10.17 -10.67 -16.53
N THR A 138 -8.88 -10.75 -16.17
CA THR A 138 -8.39 -11.78 -15.22
C THR A 138 -7.80 -11.23 -13.93
N LEU A 139 -7.33 -9.98 -13.87
CA LEU A 139 -6.65 -9.44 -12.69
C LEU A 139 -7.53 -9.55 -11.44
N PHE A 140 -8.75 -9.01 -11.49
CA PHE A 140 -9.66 -9.09 -10.35
C PHE A 140 -10.21 -10.51 -10.11
N LYS A 141 -10.36 -11.32 -11.16
CA LYS A 141 -10.82 -12.70 -11.03
C LYS A 141 -9.80 -13.56 -10.29
N ASN A 142 -8.51 -13.45 -10.64
CA ASN A 142 -7.43 -14.16 -9.98
C ASN A 142 -7.31 -13.75 -8.51
N PHE A 143 -7.44 -12.45 -8.22
CA PHE A 143 -7.54 -11.95 -6.85
C PHE A 143 -8.70 -12.59 -6.08
N LEU A 144 -9.92 -12.56 -6.64
CA LEU A 144 -11.11 -13.12 -6.01
C LEU A 144 -10.99 -14.63 -5.79
N TYR A 145 -10.51 -15.38 -6.79
CA TYR A 145 -10.30 -16.83 -6.67
C TYR A 145 -9.30 -17.17 -5.58
N SER A 146 -8.20 -16.41 -5.45
CA SER A 146 -7.22 -16.65 -4.39
C SER A 146 -7.85 -16.57 -2.99
N ILE A 147 -8.71 -15.57 -2.76
CA ILE A 147 -9.38 -15.36 -1.47
C ILE A 147 -10.49 -16.40 -1.25
N VAL A 148 -11.39 -16.56 -2.21
CA VAL A 148 -12.57 -17.44 -2.07
C VAL A 148 -12.14 -18.89 -1.87
N ILE A 149 -11.18 -19.39 -2.66
CA ILE A 149 -10.69 -20.76 -2.52
C ILE A 149 -10.02 -20.96 -1.16
N GLY A 150 -9.21 -19.99 -0.71
CA GLY A 150 -8.57 -20.05 0.60
C GLY A 150 -9.59 -20.10 1.75
N ILE A 151 -10.62 -19.25 1.71
CA ILE A 151 -11.69 -19.24 2.72
C ILE A 151 -12.49 -20.54 2.70
N VAL A 152 -12.97 -20.97 1.53
CA VAL A 152 -13.79 -22.18 1.41
C VAL A 152 -13.00 -23.41 1.88
N ALA A 153 -11.75 -23.56 1.45
CA ALA A 153 -10.90 -24.66 1.90
C ALA A 153 -10.68 -24.63 3.41
N SER A 154 -10.40 -23.45 3.98
CA SER A 154 -10.17 -23.29 5.43
C SER A 154 -11.42 -23.59 6.25
N VAL A 155 -12.60 -23.15 5.81
CA VAL A 155 -13.87 -23.40 6.51
C VAL A 155 -14.24 -24.89 6.45
N VAL A 156 -14.15 -25.51 5.27
CA VAL A 156 -14.48 -26.93 5.10
C VAL A 156 -13.49 -27.81 5.87
N ALA A 157 -12.19 -27.56 5.73
CA ALA A 157 -11.17 -28.30 6.48
C ALA A 157 -11.29 -28.06 7.99
N GLY A 158 -11.59 -26.82 8.42
CA GLY A 158 -11.81 -26.48 9.81
C GLY A 158 -13.00 -27.21 10.42
N ALA A 159 -14.12 -27.34 9.70
CA ALA A 159 -15.29 -28.07 10.16
C ALA A 159 -14.99 -29.59 10.30
N LEU A 160 -14.37 -30.20 9.29
CA LEU A 160 -14.04 -31.63 9.29
C LEU A 160 -12.93 -31.97 10.30
N GLY A 161 -11.88 -31.17 10.33
CA GLY A 161 -10.76 -31.30 11.26
C GLY A 161 -11.20 -31.03 12.69
N GLY A 162 -12.04 -30.02 12.91
CA GLY A 162 -12.64 -29.70 14.22
C GLY A 162 -13.51 -30.83 14.75
N ALA A 163 -14.38 -31.42 13.92
CA ALA A 163 -15.16 -32.60 14.30
C ALA A 163 -14.27 -33.80 14.65
N SER A 164 -13.19 -33.99 13.91
CA SER A 164 -12.21 -35.07 14.17
C SER A 164 -11.43 -34.84 15.47
N LEU A 165 -11.06 -33.59 15.77
CA LEU A 165 -10.42 -33.21 17.03
C LEU A 165 -11.37 -33.37 18.23
N ILE A 166 -12.65 -33.02 18.09
CA ILE A 166 -13.66 -33.25 19.13
C ILE A 166 -13.83 -34.76 19.36
N SER A 167 -13.88 -35.58 18.31
CA SER A 167 -13.93 -37.05 18.43
C SER A 167 -12.73 -37.59 19.22
N MET A 168 -11.52 -37.13 18.90
CA MET A 168 -10.29 -37.47 19.64
C MET A 168 -10.38 -37.07 21.12
N LEU A 169 -10.87 -35.86 21.41
CA LEU A 169 -10.99 -35.36 22.79
C LEU A 169 -12.03 -36.14 23.61
N VAL A 170 -13.14 -36.55 22.98
CA VAL A 170 -14.20 -37.32 23.66
C VAL A 170 -13.78 -38.77 23.89
N ARG A 171 -13.06 -39.38 22.95
CA ARG A 171 -12.69 -40.80 22.99
C ARG A 171 -11.31 -41.06 23.59
N GLY A 172 -10.46 -40.04 23.69
CA GLY A 172 -9.19 -40.09 24.42
C GLY A 172 -8.02 -40.72 23.67
N SER A 173 -8.17 -41.07 22.39
CA SER A 173 -7.10 -41.65 21.56
C SER A 173 -6.88 -40.88 20.26
N ALA A 174 -5.62 -40.68 19.89
CA ALA A 174 -5.23 -40.11 18.59
C ALA A 174 -5.62 -41.02 17.41
N ASP A 175 -5.76 -42.33 17.65
CA ASP A 175 -6.23 -43.28 16.64
C ASP A 175 -7.70 -43.02 16.24
N ASP A 176 -8.45 -42.29 17.07
CA ASP A 176 -9.84 -41.91 16.82
C ASP A 176 -10.00 -40.64 15.97
N MET A 177 -8.90 -40.02 15.51
CA MET A 177 -8.96 -38.88 14.58
C MET A 177 -9.62 -39.26 13.23
N GLY A 178 -9.70 -40.55 12.91
CA GLY A 178 -10.49 -41.09 11.81
C GLY A 178 -10.12 -40.55 10.42
N VAL A 179 -10.82 -41.04 9.41
CA VAL A 179 -10.58 -40.67 8.00
C VAL A 179 -10.85 -39.18 7.74
N LEU A 180 -11.78 -38.58 8.49
CA LEU A 180 -12.18 -37.18 8.32
C LEU A 180 -11.04 -36.19 8.59
N PHE A 181 -10.12 -36.50 9.49
CA PHE A 181 -8.94 -35.66 9.73
C PHE A 181 -8.03 -35.62 8.51
N PHE A 182 -7.72 -36.77 7.92
CA PHE A 182 -6.87 -36.84 6.72
C PHE A 182 -7.53 -36.16 5.51
N VAL A 183 -8.86 -36.30 5.37
CA VAL A 183 -9.62 -35.57 4.35
C VAL A 183 -9.55 -34.05 4.58
N ALA A 184 -9.67 -33.59 5.83
CA ALA A 184 -9.54 -32.16 6.17
C ALA A 184 -8.15 -31.62 5.80
N VAL A 185 -7.08 -32.35 6.14
CA VAL A 185 -5.71 -31.97 5.79
C VAL A 185 -5.53 -31.93 4.27
N ALA A 186 -6.02 -32.93 3.53
CA ALA A 186 -5.91 -32.96 2.08
C ALA A 186 -6.62 -31.76 1.42
N ILE A 187 -7.83 -31.43 1.87
CA ILE A 187 -8.59 -30.26 1.40
C ILE A 187 -7.81 -28.96 1.69
N LEU A 188 -7.23 -28.84 2.88
CA LEU A 188 -6.47 -27.66 3.28
C LEU A 188 -5.22 -27.49 2.40
N VAL A 189 -4.46 -28.57 2.16
CA VAL A 189 -3.28 -28.55 1.30
C VAL A 189 -3.64 -28.18 -0.14
N VAL A 190 -4.61 -28.88 -0.73
CA VAL A 190 -5.03 -28.62 -2.13
C VAL A 190 -5.60 -27.21 -2.28
N GLY A 191 -6.44 -26.78 -1.34
CA GLY A 191 -7.03 -25.44 -1.33
C GLY A 191 -5.98 -24.34 -1.17
N PHE A 192 -4.98 -24.55 -0.30
CA PHE A 192 -3.89 -23.59 -0.12
C PHE A 192 -3.01 -23.49 -1.37
N ILE A 193 -2.67 -24.62 -2.01
CA ILE A 193 -1.94 -24.62 -3.29
C ILE A 193 -2.74 -23.88 -4.37
N ALA A 194 -4.04 -24.17 -4.51
CA ALA A 194 -4.88 -23.51 -5.50
C ALA A 194 -4.99 -22.00 -5.24
N SER A 195 -5.26 -21.60 -3.99
CA SER A 195 -5.28 -20.19 -3.57
C SER A 195 -3.96 -19.48 -3.89
N PHE A 196 -2.84 -20.13 -3.58
CA PHE A 196 -1.50 -19.64 -3.85
C PHE A 196 -1.23 -19.44 -5.35
N VAL A 197 -1.62 -20.40 -6.21
CA VAL A 197 -1.45 -20.29 -7.67
C VAL A 197 -2.22 -19.09 -8.23
N PHE A 198 -3.48 -18.89 -7.81
CA PHE A 198 -4.25 -17.71 -8.23
C PHE A 198 -3.68 -16.41 -7.67
N HIS A 199 -3.14 -16.43 -6.45
CA HIS A 199 -2.45 -15.27 -5.89
C HIS A 199 -1.17 -14.92 -6.69
N ALA A 200 -0.41 -15.92 -7.12
CA ALA A 200 0.77 -15.74 -7.97
C ALA A 200 0.39 -15.13 -9.32
N PHE A 201 -0.71 -15.61 -9.94
CA PHE A 201 -1.22 -15.01 -11.18
C PHE A 201 -1.70 -13.58 -11.00
N TYR A 202 -2.34 -13.27 -9.87
CA TYR A 202 -2.71 -11.90 -9.53
C TYR A 202 -1.48 -11.00 -9.39
N MET A 203 -0.47 -11.41 -8.62
CA MET A 203 0.74 -10.60 -8.39
C MET A 203 1.55 -10.39 -9.68
N ARG A 204 1.64 -11.41 -10.53
CA ARG A 204 2.26 -11.29 -11.86
C ARG A 204 1.52 -10.28 -12.74
N GLU A 205 0.20 -10.39 -12.80
CA GLU A 205 -0.61 -9.51 -13.63
C GLU A 205 -0.59 -8.07 -13.11
N MET A 206 -0.60 -7.88 -11.78
CA MET A 206 -0.44 -6.60 -11.13
C MET A 206 0.92 -5.96 -11.47
N ALA A 207 2.02 -6.73 -11.38
CA ALA A 207 3.36 -6.26 -11.73
C ALA A 207 3.45 -5.83 -13.21
N PHE A 208 2.83 -6.58 -14.11
CA PHE A 208 2.77 -6.26 -15.53
C PHE A 208 1.95 -5.00 -15.82
N VAL A 209 0.75 -4.91 -15.25
CA VAL A 209 -0.17 -3.77 -15.45
C VAL A 209 0.40 -2.49 -14.86
N MET A 210 1.02 -2.57 -13.67
CA MET A 210 1.68 -1.42 -13.04
C MET A 210 3.06 -1.10 -13.65
N GLN A 211 3.60 -1.97 -14.52
CA GLN A 211 4.96 -1.87 -15.06
C GLN A 211 6.03 -1.80 -13.96
N GLN A 212 5.86 -2.57 -12.87
CA GLN A 212 6.77 -2.54 -11.71
C GLN A 212 7.25 -3.94 -11.32
N LYS A 213 8.54 -4.20 -11.54
CA LYS A 213 9.21 -5.47 -11.20
C LYS A 213 9.27 -5.73 -9.70
N PHE A 214 9.30 -4.67 -8.89
CA PHE A 214 9.36 -4.75 -7.42
C PHE A 214 8.16 -5.48 -6.82
N ILE A 215 6.99 -5.42 -7.45
CA ILE A 215 5.80 -6.17 -6.99
C ILE A 215 6.05 -7.67 -7.10
N LEU A 216 6.70 -8.14 -8.17
CA LEU A 216 6.98 -9.55 -8.36
C LEU A 216 8.13 -10.02 -7.46
N TYR A 217 9.16 -9.19 -7.27
CA TYR A 217 10.20 -9.47 -6.28
C TYR A 217 9.65 -9.51 -4.85
N SER A 218 8.70 -8.65 -4.51
CA SER A 218 8.02 -8.72 -3.20
C SER A 218 7.32 -10.06 -3.00
N PHE A 219 6.67 -10.59 -4.03
CA PHE A 219 6.00 -11.90 -3.96
C PHE A 219 7.01 -13.04 -3.74
N TRP A 220 8.11 -13.08 -4.49
CA TRP A 220 9.14 -14.13 -4.31
C TRP A 220 9.87 -14.02 -2.97
N CYS A 221 10.21 -12.81 -2.52
CA CYS A 221 10.80 -12.60 -1.20
C CYS A 221 9.83 -13.02 -0.08
N ASN A 222 8.52 -12.76 -0.23
CA ASN A 222 7.53 -13.19 0.74
C ASN A 222 7.43 -14.72 0.81
N LEU A 223 7.41 -15.40 -0.34
CA LEU A 223 7.38 -16.86 -0.41
C LEU A 223 8.59 -17.49 0.30
N VAL A 224 9.81 -17.06 -0.07
CA VAL A 224 11.04 -17.56 0.56
C VAL A 224 11.07 -17.18 2.04
N GLY A 225 10.61 -15.98 2.38
CA GLY A 225 10.51 -15.50 3.75
C GLY A 225 9.59 -16.35 4.63
N VAL A 226 8.41 -16.75 4.13
CA VAL A 226 7.50 -17.64 4.87
C VAL A 226 8.12 -19.01 5.13
N VAL A 227 8.81 -19.58 4.14
CA VAL A 227 9.49 -20.88 4.30
C VAL A 227 10.62 -20.78 5.33
N LEU A 228 11.41 -19.70 5.31
CA LEU A 228 12.51 -19.47 6.24
C LEU A 228 12.08 -18.87 7.58
N ALA A 229 10.81 -18.51 7.77
CA ALA A 229 10.31 -17.89 9.01
C ALA A 229 10.47 -18.82 10.22
N VAL A 230 10.45 -20.14 9.98
CA VAL A 230 10.73 -21.17 11.00
C VAL A 230 12.11 -20.98 11.65
N LEU A 231 13.07 -20.40 10.92
CA LEU A 231 14.43 -20.14 11.39
C LEU A 231 14.62 -18.70 11.90
N PHE A 232 13.54 -17.94 12.09
CA PHE A 232 13.49 -16.49 12.38
C PHE A 232 14.10 -15.58 11.30
N ILE A 233 15.08 -16.04 10.51
CA ILE A 233 15.71 -15.27 9.44
C ILE A 233 14.70 -14.89 8.34
N GLY A 234 13.65 -15.69 8.15
CA GLY A 234 12.58 -15.41 7.20
C GLY A 234 11.79 -14.14 7.52
N TYR A 235 11.71 -13.70 8.78
CA TYR A 235 11.02 -12.45 9.12
C TYR A 235 11.71 -11.22 8.51
N ILE A 236 13.04 -11.25 8.37
CA ILE A 236 13.79 -10.18 7.68
C ILE A 236 13.39 -10.15 6.21
N LEU A 237 13.29 -11.31 5.55
CA LEU A 237 12.87 -11.39 4.14
C LEU A 237 11.42 -10.96 3.94
N ILE A 238 10.52 -11.29 4.88
CA ILE A 238 9.13 -10.82 4.87
C ILE A 238 9.08 -9.28 4.98
N PHE A 239 9.92 -8.70 5.84
CA PHE A 239 10.03 -7.24 5.95
C PHE A 239 10.57 -6.61 4.66
N VAL A 240 11.61 -7.19 4.06
CA VAL A 240 12.14 -6.75 2.74
C VAL A 240 11.06 -6.85 1.66
N ALA A 241 10.29 -7.94 1.64
CA ALA A 241 9.17 -8.11 0.73
C ALA A 241 8.13 -6.99 0.89
N PHE A 242 7.77 -6.67 2.13
CA PHE A 242 6.84 -5.57 2.42
C PHE A 242 7.36 -4.22 1.89
N VAL A 243 8.64 -3.91 2.12
CA VAL A 243 9.28 -2.68 1.60
C VAL A 243 9.27 -2.65 0.07
N LEU A 244 9.60 -3.76 -0.59
CA LEU A 244 9.55 -3.86 -2.05
C LEU A 244 8.13 -3.64 -2.61
N PHE A 245 7.12 -4.16 -1.92
CA PHE A 245 5.72 -3.94 -2.31
C PHE A 245 5.34 -2.47 -2.20
N VAL A 246 5.71 -1.80 -1.09
CA VAL A 246 5.50 -0.35 -0.91
C VAL A 246 6.20 0.45 -2.00
N ILE A 247 7.46 0.12 -2.32
CA ILE A 247 8.23 0.79 -3.37
C ILE A 247 7.55 0.59 -4.73
N GLY A 248 7.13 -0.64 -5.06
CA GLY A 248 6.42 -0.93 -6.31
C GLY A 248 5.14 -0.12 -6.46
N VAL A 249 4.33 -0.06 -5.40
CA VAL A 249 3.11 0.76 -5.35
C VAL A 249 3.43 2.26 -5.41
N TYR A 250 4.51 2.71 -4.78
CA TYR A 250 4.90 4.11 -4.81
C TYR A 250 5.49 4.55 -6.16
N GLN A 251 6.18 3.67 -6.89
CA GLN A 251 6.86 4.07 -8.12
C GLN A 251 5.98 3.99 -9.37
N PHE A 252 4.85 3.27 -9.34
CA PHE A 252 3.98 3.23 -10.51
C PHE A 252 3.32 4.60 -10.76
N ARG A 253 3.28 4.99 -12.03
CA ARG A 253 2.72 6.26 -12.51
C ARG A 253 1.57 6.05 -13.47
N GLU A 254 1.65 4.98 -14.27
CA GLU A 254 0.71 4.68 -15.33
C GLU A 254 0.23 3.23 -15.21
N VAL A 255 -0.93 2.97 -15.81
CA VAL A 255 -1.54 1.64 -15.87
C VAL A 255 -1.51 1.18 -17.32
N ARG A 256 -0.77 0.11 -17.60
CA ARG A 256 -0.76 -0.50 -18.92
C ARG A 256 -2.08 -1.24 -19.16
N LYS A 257 -2.71 -0.95 -20.29
CA LYS A 257 -3.87 -1.72 -20.77
C LYS A 257 -3.44 -3.12 -21.19
N ARG A 258 -4.27 -4.09 -20.88
CA ARG A 258 -4.04 -5.49 -21.22
C ARG A 258 -4.63 -5.82 -22.59
N THR A 259 -3.83 -6.45 -23.42
CA THR A 259 -4.25 -7.04 -24.70
C THR A 259 -4.18 -8.57 -24.63
N GLU A 260 -4.97 -9.26 -25.46
CA GLU A 260 -5.03 -10.73 -25.45
C GLU A 260 -3.71 -11.40 -25.86
N ASN A 261 -2.84 -10.68 -26.57
CA ASN A 261 -1.54 -11.18 -27.04
C ASN A 261 -0.37 -10.88 -26.09
N ASP A 262 -0.63 -10.25 -24.94
CA ASP A 262 0.42 -9.89 -23.99
C ASP A 262 1.00 -11.12 -23.29
N VAL A 263 2.29 -11.35 -23.50
CA VAL A 263 3.06 -12.33 -22.71
C VAL A 263 3.47 -11.67 -21.40
N MET A 264 2.90 -12.15 -20.29
CA MET A 264 3.23 -11.65 -18.95
C MET A 264 4.56 -12.26 -18.48
N PRO A 265 5.62 -11.46 -18.31
CA PRO A 265 6.89 -11.97 -17.83
C PRO A 265 6.76 -12.40 -16.37
N TRP A 266 7.41 -13.51 -16.02
CA TRP A 266 7.74 -13.80 -14.63
C TRP A 266 8.99 -13.03 -14.17
N PHE A 267 9.71 -12.42 -15.12
CA PHE A 267 10.73 -11.37 -15.02
C PHE A 267 11.16 -10.97 -16.44
#